data_AF-A0A7S1CHX8-F1
#
_entry.id   AF-A0A7S1CHX8-F1
#
_cell.length_a   1.000
_cell.length_b   1.000
_cell.length_c   1.000
_cell.angle_alpha   90.00
_cell.angle_beta   90.00
_cell.angle_gamma   90.00
#
_symmetry.space_group_name_H-M   'P 1'
#
loop_
_entity.id
_entity.type
_entity.pdbx_description
1 polymer ?
#
loop_
_entity_poly.entity_id
_entity_poly.type
_entity_poly.pdbx_seq_one_letter_code
_entity_poly.pdbx_strand_id
1 'polypeptide(L)'
;RTDAQRVLVVGVGNSAVDAAVNCVAQGGSDVTLSTRSGAWIVPNFIFGYPTDLYACRAFLALPWRVGTVVFEAILTLLQGPMARWRLYPTMRALQSQPTVSPTLIHHIQRRQVTVVGDID
;
A
#
# COMPACT_ATOMS: atom_id res chain seq x y z
N ARG A 1 29.11 6.73 13.95
CA ARG A 1 29.35 6.01 12.68
C ARG A 1 28.14 5.12 12.45
N THR A 2 27.07 5.67 11.91
CA THR A 2 25.85 4.92 11.61
C THR A 2 26.11 4.20 10.29
N ASP A 3 26.49 2.93 10.37
CA ASP A 3 26.57 2.09 9.18
C ASP A 3 25.17 2.07 8.55
N ALA A 4 25.05 2.72 7.38
CA ALA A 4 23.82 2.75 6.62
C ALA A 4 23.50 1.33 6.16
N GLN A 5 22.69 0.60 6.94
CA GLN A 5 22.18 -0.70 6.54
C GLN A 5 21.15 -0.51 5.42
N ARG A 6 21.43 -1.16 4.29
CA ARG A 6 20.46 -1.28 3.19
C ARG A 6 19.54 -2.44 3.53
N VAL A 7 18.23 -2.20 3.51
CA VAL A 7 17.23 -3.21 3.85
C VAL A 7 16.38 -3.49 2.62
N LEU A 8 16.34 -4.75 2.21
CA LEU A 8 15.42 -5.23 1.17
C LEU A 8 14.27 -5.98 1.84
N VAL A 9 13.06 -5.52 1.61
CA VAL A 9 11.82 -6.16 2.04
C VAL A 9 11.18 -6.81 0.82
N VAL A 10 10.93 -8.10 0.90
CA VAL A 10 10.29 -8.88 -0.17
C VAL A 10 8.81 -9.03 0.14
N GLY A 11 7.97 -8.62 -0.81
CA GLY A 11 6.52 -8.65 -0.70
C GLY A 11 5.92 -7.33 -0.21
N VAL A 12 4.62 -7.22 -0.42
CA VAL A 12 3.81 -6.04 -0.06
C VAL A 12 2.65 -6.43 0.87
N GLY A 13 2.80 -7.47 1.68
CA GLY A 13 1.81 -7.82 2.71
C GLY A 13 1.89 -6.85 3.90
N ASN A 14 0.84 -6.81 4.74
CA ASN A 14 0.79 -5.91 5.92
C ASN A 14 2.08 -6.00 6.76
N SER A 15 2.54 -7.21 7.08
CA SER A 15 3.76 -7.42 7.87
C SER A 15 5.04 -6.93 7.18
N ALA A 16 5.14 -7.12 5.86
CA ALA A 16 6.29 -6.65 5.08
C ALA A 16 6.34 -5.12 5.09
N VAL A 17 5.18 -4.48 4.92
CA VAL A 17 5.05 -3.04 4.97
C VAL A 17 5.39 -2.49 6.36
N ASP A 18 4.89 -3.10 7.42
CA ASP A 18 5.21 -2.68 8.80
C ASP A 18 6.71 -2.82 9.10
N ALA A 19 7.35 -3.90 8.64
CA ALA A 19 8.79 -4.07 8.75
C ALA A 19 9.54 -2.95 8.00
N ALA A 20 9.16 -2.64 6.76
CA ALA A 20 9.76 -1.58 5.98
C ALA A 20 9.64 -0.21 6.67
N VAL A 21 8.45 0.12 7.18
CA VAL A 21 8.17 1.36 7.92
C VAL A 21 9.00 1.42 9.20
N ASN A 22 9.11 0.32 9.94
CA ASN A 22 9.92 0.25 11.15
C ASN A 22 11.41 0.45 10.84
N CYS A 23 11.92 -0.13 9.76
CA CYS A 23 13.29 0.09 9.29
C CYS A 23 13.54 1.57 8.95
N VAL A 24 12.60 2.24 8.27
CA VAL A 24 12.70 3.68 7.99
C VAL A 24 12.70 4.49 9.30
N ALA A 25 11.82 4.15 10.25
CA ALA A 25 11.70 4.85 11.53
C ALA A 25 12.96 4.72 12.40
N GLN A 26 13.66 3.57 12.32
CA GLN A 26 14.92 3.33 13.04
C GLN A 26 16.14 3.99 12.38
N GLY A 27 15.96 4.73 11.29
CA GLY A 27 17.05 5.42 10.58
C GLY A 27 17.72 4.59 9.48
N GLY A 28 17.06 3.52 9.02
CA GLY A 28 17.46 2.77 7.83
C GLY A 28 17.54 3.71 6.64
N SER A 29 18.74 3.91 6.11
CA SER A 29 19.01 4.98 5.13
C SER A 29 18.58 4.62 3.72
N ASP A 30 18.27 3.35 3.45
CA ASP A 30 17.91 2.84 2.13
C ASP A 30 17.05 1.58 2.23
N VAL A 31 15.72 1.76 2.27
CA VAL A 31 14.75 0.66 2.32
C VAL A 31 14.17 0.43 0.92
N THR A 32 14.36 -0.77 0.40
CA THR A 32 13.81 -1.20 -0.89
C THR A 32 12.71 -2.22 -0.67
N LEU A 33 11.58 -2.07 -1.35
CA LEU A 33 10.45 -2.98 -1.30
C LEU A 33 10.29 -3.65 -2.67
N SER A 34 10.50 -4.96 -2.74
CA SER A 34 10.34 -5.76 -3.95
C SER A 34 8.96 -6.41 -3.98
N THR A 35 8.24 -6.29 -5.10
CA THR A 35 6.93 -6.93 -5.27
C THR A 35 6.69 -7.38 -6.71
N ARG A 36 6.22 -8.62 -6.87
CA ARG A 36 5.89 -9.22 -8.18
C ARG A 36 4.57 -8.72 -8.76
N SER A 37 3.53 -8.70 -7.93
CA SER A 37 2.15 -8.48 -8.38
C SER A 37 1.54 -7.18 -7.87
N GLY A 38 2.31 -6.37 -7.12
CA GLY A 38 1.80 -5.19 -6.43
C GLY A 38 0.68 -5.51 -5.44
N ALA A 39 0.17 -4.48 -4.77
CA ALA A 39 -1.06 -4.57 -4.00
C ALA A 39 -1.73 -3.21 -3.96
N TRP A 40 -3.04 -3.23 -3.71
CA TRP A 40 -3.78 -2.03 -3.38
C TRP A 40 -3.43 -1.62 -1.95
N ILE A 41 -2.92 -0.40 -1.80
CA ILE A 41 -2.69 0.18 -0.46
C ILE A 41 -3.95 0.91 -0.04
N VAL A 42 -4.52 0.45 1.07
CA VAL A 42 -5.72 0.99 1.66
C VAL A 42 -5.33 1.77 2.92
N PRO A 43 -5.74 3.05 3.05
CA PRO A 43 -5.50 3.78 4.28
C PRO A 43 -6.44 3.28 5.38
N ASN A 44 -6.01 3.38 6.64
CA ASN A 44 -6.85 3.01 7.80
C ASN A 44 -8.13 3.86 7.90
N PHE A 45 -8.06 5.11 7.43
CA PHE A 45 -9.16 6.06 7.50
C PHE A 45 -9.44 6.65 6.12
N ILE A 46 -10.71 6.66 5.74
CA ILE A 46 -11.24 7.29 4.52
C ILE A 46 -12.31 8.28 4.95
N PHE A 47 -12.19 9.54 4.54
CA PHE A 47 -13.10 10.63 4.92
C PHE A 47 -13.32 10.78 6.45
N GLY A 48 -12.29 10.49 7.26
CA GLY A 48 -12.36 10.59 8.72
C GLY A 48 -13.01 9.39 9.41
N TYR A 49 -13.41 8.37 8.66
CA TYR A 49 -14.00 7.15 9.19
C TYR A 49 -13.13 5.93 8.93
N PRO A 50 -13.24 4.86 9.74
CA PRO A 50 -12.50 3.62 9.53
C PRO A 50 -12.90 2.99 8.21
N THR A 51 -11.92 2.63 7.38
CA THR A 51 -12.18 2.01 6.07
C THR A 51 -12.96 0.70 6.18
N ASP A 52 -12.75 -0.03 7.29
CA ASP A 52 -13.43 -1.29 7.60
C ASP A 52 -14.96 -1.12 7.77
N LEU A 53 -15.39 0.02 8.32
CA LEU A 53 -16.81 0.36 8.48
C LEU A 53 -17.48 0.72 7.15
N TYR A 54 -16.75 1.39 6.25
CA TYR A 54 -17.25 1.74 4.91
C TYR A 54 -17.35 0.52 3.99
N ALA A 55 -16.34 -0.34 4.00
CA ALA A 55 -16.32 -1.61 3.28
C ALA A 55 -17.54 -2.48 3.63
N CYS A 56 -17.99 -2.47 4.88
CA CYS A 56 -19.06 -3.35 5.35
C CYS A 56 -20.50 -2.84 5.20
N ARG A 57 -20.75 -1.53 5.04
CA ARG A 57 -22.16 -1.02 5.02
C ARG A 57 -22.57 -0.33 3.74
N ALA A 58 -21.71 0.53 3.20
CA ALA A 58 -22.02 1.25 1.96
C ALA A 58 -21.78 0.38 0.73
N PHE A 59 -20.69 -0.41 0.73
CA PHE A 59 -20.35 -1.28 -0.40
C PHE A 59 -21.19 -2.55 -0.48
N LEU A 60 -21.68 -3.08 0.64
CA LEU A 60 -22.58 -4.24 0.66
C LEU A 60 -23.96 -3.96 0.04
N ALA A 61 -24.40 -2.70 0.02
CA ALA A 61 -25.65 -2.31 -0.63
C ALA A 61 -25.52 -2.17 -2.16
N LEU A 62 -24.29 -2.10 -2.69
CA LEU A 62 -24.03 -1.97 -4.12
C LEU A 62 -23.66 -3.33 -4.74
N PRO A 63 -23.93 -3.53 -6.05
CA PRO A 63 -23.40 -4.67 -6.77
C PRO A 63 -21.86 -4.70 -6.67
N TRP A 64 -21.29 -5.86 -6.38
CA TRP A 64 -19.85 -6.06 -6.14
C TRP A 64 -18.93 -5.35 -7.16
N ARG A 65 -19.31 -5.37 -8.45
CA ARG A 65 -18.56 -4.71 -9.52
C ARG A 65 -18.51 -3.19 -9.36
N VAL A 66 -19.64 -2.57 -9.04
CA VAL A 66 -19.73 -1.12 -8.85
C VAL A 66 -18.97 -0.73 -7.59
N GLY A 67 -19.17 -1.48 -6.51
CA GLY A 67 -18.45 -1.24 -5.27
C GLY A 67 -16.93 -1.31 -5.45
N THR A 68 -16.44 -2.28 -6.21
CA THR A 68 -15.02 -2.39 -6.52
C THR A 68 -14.49 -1.18 -7.30
N VAL A 69 -15.18 -0.74 -8.34
CA VAL A 69 -14.75 0.41 -9.14
C VAL A 69 -14.77 1.70 -8.31
N VAL A 70 -15.80 1.91 -7.50
CA VAL A 70 -15.91 3.08 -6.63
C VAL A 70 -14.79 3.07 -5.58
N PHE A 71 -14.48 1.92 -4.99
CA PHE A 71 -13.40 1.81 -4.03
C PHE A 71 -12.03 2.10 -4.66
N GLU A 72 -11.74 1.51 -5.82
CA GLU A 72 -10.53 1.79 -6.60
C GLU A 72 -10.40 3.27 -6.98
N ALA A 73 -11.52 3.91 -7.37
CA ALA A 73 -11.56 5.32 -7.68
C ALA A 73 -11.29 6.20 -6.45
N ILE A 74 -11.87 5.88 -5.28
CA ILE A 74 -11.60 6.59 -4.02
C ILE A 74 -10.12 6.46 -3.64
N LEU A 75 -9.56 5.26 -3.70
CA LEU A 75 -8.14 5.04 -3.41
C LEU A 75 -7.24 5.84 -4.35
N THR A 76 -7.57 5.83 -5.65
CA THR A 76 -6.86 6.60 -6.68
C THR A 76 -7.00 8.10 -6.46
N LEU A 77 -8.15 8.58 -6.00
CA LEU A 77 -8.37 10.00 -5.69
C LEU A 77 -7.57 10.44 -4.46
N LEU A 78 -7.52 9.62 -3.41
CA LEU A 78 -6.85 9.95 -2.15
C LEU A 78 -5.32 9.85 -2.24
N GLN A 79 -4.80 8.82 -2.93
CA GLN A 79 -3.37 8.50 -2.93
C GLN A 79 -2.72 8.67 -4.31
N GLY A 80 -3.50 8.89 -5.36
CA GLY A 80 -3.05 8.82 -6.75
C GLY A 80 -3.09 7.40 -7.32
N PRO A 81 -2.88 7.25 -8.64
CA PRO A 81 -2.86 5.93 -9.28
C PRO A 81 -1.71 5.09 -8.72
N MET A 82 -1.97 3.82 -8.41
CA MET A 82 -0.97 2.90 -7.81
C MET A 82 0.28 2.73 -8.68
N ALA A 83 0.12 2.83 -10.01
CA ALA A 83 1.22 2.84 -10.97
C ALA A 83 2.26 3.95 -10.70
N ARG A 84 1.84 5.10 -10.14
CA ARG A 84 2.75 6.18 -9.75
C ARG A 84 3.71 5.76 -8.64
N TRP A 85 3.28 4.83 -7.80
CA TRP A 85 4.08 4.28 -6.69
C TRP A 85 4.79 2.98 -7.08
N ARG A 86 4.81 2.62 -8.37
CA ARG A 86 5.31 1.34 -8.90
C ARG A 86 4.63 0.12 -8.28
N LEU A 87 3.41 0.31 -7.75
CA LEU A 87 2.55 -0.77 -7.29
C LEU A 87 1.60 -1.07 -8.44
N TYR A 88 1.82 -2.20 -9.09
CA TYR A 88 1.02 -2.64 -10.25
C TYR A 88 0.11 -3.80 -9.82
N PRO A 89 -0.98 -3.55 -9.07
CA PRO A 89 -1.86 -4.60 -8.61
C PRO A 89 -2.42 -5.38 -9.80
N THR A 90 -2.16 -6.69 -9.84
CA THR A 90 -2.67 -7.57 -10.92
C THR A 90 -4.16 -7.87 -10.76
N MET A 91 -4.69 -7.72 -9.55
CA MET A 91 -6.09 -7.98 -9.19
C MET A 91 -6.78 -6.72 -8.68
N ARG A 92 -8.12 -6.72 -8.73
CA ARG A 92 -8.94 -5.62 -8.25
C ARG A 92 -8.89 -5.48 -6.72
N ALA A 93 -9.14 -4.29 -6.20
CA ALA A 93 -8.94 -3.95 -4.78
C ALA A 93 -9.71 -4.84 -3.79
N LEU A 94 -10.92 -5.29 -4.17
CA LEU A 94 -11.75 -6.20 -3.37
C LEU A 94 -11.55 -7.69 -3.72
N GLN A 95 -10.79 -8.02 -4.77
CA GLN A 95 -10.53 -9.39 -5.21
C GLN A 95 -9.19 -9.94 -4.68
N SER A 96 -8.20 -9.06 -4.49
CA SER A 96 -6.96 -9.37 -3.75
C SER A 96 -7.10 -8.95 -2.30
N GLN A 97 -6.41 -9.63 -1.38
CA GLN A 97 -6.23 -9.12 -0.02
C GLN A 97 -5.48 -7.78 -0.09
N PRO A 98 -6.13 -6.64 0.21
CA PRO A 98 -5.47 -5.35 0.13
C PRO A 98 -4.52 -5.18 1.31
N THR A 99 -3.50 -4.37 1.11
CA THR A 99 -2.53 -4.05 2.14
C THR A 99 -2.97 -2.78 2.83
N VAL A 100 -3.22 -2.86 4.12
CA VAL A 100 -3.67 -1.73 4.92
C VAL A 100 -2.45 -1.08 5.53
N SER A 101 -2.12 0.13 5.08
CA SER A 101 -1.02 0.89 5.67
C SER A 101 -1.24 2.40 5.50
N PRO A 102 -1.27 3.17 6.60
CA PRO A 102 -1.43 4.62 6.54
C PRO A 102 -0.14 5.35 6.17
N THR A 103 1.03 4.74 6.40
CA THR A 103 2.34 5.41 6.34
C THR A 103 3.18 4.99 5.13
N LEU A 104 2.90 3.85 4.50
CA LEU A 104 3.73 3.36 3.39
C LEU A 104 3.80 4.35 2.22
N ILE A 105 2.66 4.82 1.72
CA ILE A 105 2.63 5.80 0.63
C ILE A 105 3.36 7.09 1.03
N HIS A 106 3.25 7.50 2.29
CA HIS A 106 3.95 8.67 2.82
C HIS A 106 5.48 8.50 2.77
N HIS A 107 6.00 7.32 3.13
CA HIS A 107 7.42 7.02 3.06
C HIS A 107 7.94 6.87 1.61
N ILE A 108 7.11 6.32 0.71
CA ILE A 108 7.43 6.29 -0.73
C ILE A 108 7.48 7.72 -1.30
N GLN A 109 6.52 8.57 -0.93
CA GLN A 109 6.49 9.99 -1.32
C GLN A 109 7.75 10.75 -0.90
N ARG A 110 8.25 10.47 0.31
CA ARG A 110 9.49 11.05 0.85
C ARG A 110 10.77 10.41 0.30
N ARG A 111 10.67 9.45 -0.63
CA ARG A 111 11.80 8.67 -1.18
C ARG A 111 12.61 7.93 -0.12
N GLN A 112 11.97 7.58 1.00
CA GLN A 112 12.57 6.75 2.05
C GLN A 112 12.40 5.25 1.75
N VAL A 113 11.37 4.92 0.98
CA VAL A 113 11.11 3.56 0.47
C VAL A 113 11.09 3.59 -1.05
N THR A 114 11.92 2.76 -1.67
CA THR A 114 11.92 2.55 -3.12
C THR A 114 11.22 1.25 -3.47
N VAL A 115 10.19 1.32 -4.31
CA VAL A 115 9.52 0.11 -4.81
C VAL A 115 10.20 -0.35 -6.10
N VAL A 116 10.56 -1.63 -6.14
CA VAL A 116 11.17 -2.32 -7.28
C VAL A 116 10.33 -3.54 -7.66
N GLY A 117 10.51 -3.99 -8.91
CA GLY A 117 9.90 -5.23 -9.38
C GLY A 117 10.45 -6.45 -8.66
N ASP A 118 10.00 -7.62 -9.10
CA ASP A 118 10.48 -8.89 -8.56
C ASP A 118 12.00 -9.01 -8.71
N ILE A 119 12.62 -9.70 -7.76
CA ILE A 119 14.04 -10.05 -7.80
C ILE A 119 14.14 -11.48 -8.33
N ASP A 120 14.78 -11.66 -9.49
CA ASP A 120 15.12 -12.99 -10.02
C ASP A 120 16.30 -13.63 -9.26
#